data_AF-A0A7S3W6G7-F1
#
_entry.id   AF-A0A7S3W6G7-F1
#
_cell.length_a   1.000
_cell.length_b   1.000
_cell.length_c   1.000
_cell.angle_alpha   90.00
_cell.angle_beta   90.00
_cell.angle_gamma   90.00
#
_symmetry.space_group_name_H-M   'P 1'
#
loop_
_entity.id
_entity.type
_entity.pdbx_description
1 polymer ?
#
loop_
_entity_poly.entity_id
_entity_poly.type
_entity_poly.pdbx_seq_one_letter_code
_entity_poly.pdbx_strand_id
1 'polypeptide(L)'
;MPLVKRWHVPRGLRPTLTGRKVRTTLMSRVERQQRGNVAPRPLWFDAALAHPPPPKFQLDRPPDLAFPEDELRREWLRRNPAATMVPKALFLEEASVPDELRRHPADAFVERQMELIEEGTAPEEAYRIVAAEQEREGDVRALEERTARGVAAALGAALEAEPRKHRSLHSNPRTLERTVSARSAEDTARGR
;
A
#
# COMPACT_ATOMS: atom_id res chain seq x y z
N MET A 1 37.82 0.99 -3.98
CA MET A 1 37.61 -0.29 -3.27
C MET A 1 36.87 0.00 -1.96
N PRO A 2 35.53 0.04 -1.91
CA PRO A 2 34.83 0.25 -0.66
C PRO A 2 34.57 -1.09 0.04
N LEU A 3 34.89 -1.11 1.34
CA LEU A 3 34.78 -2.25 2.24
C LEU A 3 33.32 -2.68 2.42
N VAL A 4 33.03 -3.93 2.10
CA VAL A 4 31.76 -4.60 2.42
C VAL A 4 31.58 -4.56 3.95
N LYS A 5 30.56 -3.81 4.42
CA LYS A 5 30.14 -3.77 5.82
C LYS A 5 29.83 -5.21 6.27
N ARG A 6 30.73 -5.77 7.09
CA ARG A 6 30.53 -7.06 7.74
C ARG A 6 29.29 -6.97 8.64
N TRP A 7 28.32 -7.85 8.39
CA TRP A 7 27.16 -8.07 9.25
C TRP A 7 27.64 -8.31 10.69
N HIS A 8 27.37 -7.35 11.58
CA HIS A 8 27.54 -7.54 13.01
C HIS A 8 26.36 -8.36 13.53
N VAL A 9 26.61 -9.60 13.93
CA VAL A 9 25.66 -10.38 14.73
C VAL A 9 25.78 -9.87 16.17
N PRO A 10 24.73 -9.25 16.76
CA PRO A 10 24.81 -8.78 18.13
C PRO A 10 24.94 -9.99 19.08
N ARG A 11 26.06 -10.04 19.81
CA ARG A 11 26.24 -10.96 20.94
C ARG A 11 25.37 -10.47 22.09
N GLY A 12 24.17 -11.05 22.23
CA GLY A 12 23.25 -10.64 23.29
C GLY A 12 22.00 -11.51 23.46
N LEU A 13 22.04 -12.78 23.06
CA LEU A 13 20.90 -13.69 23.22
C LEU A 13 20.75 -14.09 24.68
N ARG A 14 19.80 -13.47 25.41
CA ARG A 14 19.40 -13.92 26.75
C ARG A 14 18.12 -14.75 26.65
N PRO A 15 18.12 -16.01 27.11
CA PRO A 15 16.90 -16.81 27.11
C PRO A 15 16.01 -16.38 28.28
N THR A 16 14.80 -15.87 28.00
CA THR A 16 13.75 -15.81 29.03
C THR A 16 12.41 -16.32 28.52
N LEU A 17 11.77 -17.11 29.39
CA LEU A 17 10.50 -17.80 29.21
C LEU A 17 9.38 -16.92 29.78
N THR A 18 8.62 -16.23 28.93
CA THR A 18 7.40 -15.51 29.39
C THR A 18 6.18 -15.84 28.52
N GLY A 19 5.08 -16.22 29.19
CA GLY A 19 3.79 -16.58 28.61
C GLY A 19 3.26 -17.92 29.16
N ARG A 20 1.99 -17.96 29.62
CA ARG A 20 1.30 -19.06 30.37
C ARG A 20 2.00 -20.42 30.24
N LYS A 21 2.62 -20.84 31.36
CA LYS A 21 3.49 -22.01 31.54
C LYS A 21 2.81 -23.35 31.16
N VAL A 22 2.68 -23.66 29.88
CA VAL A 22 2.95 -25.03 29.44
C VAL A 22 4.48 -25.14 29.42
N ARG A 23 5.06 -25.49 30.57
CA ARG A 23 6.52 -25.57 30.81
C ARG A 23 7.26 -26.53 29.88
N THR A 24 6.53 -27.33 29.11
CA THR A 24 7.03 -28.44 28.31
C THR A 24 6.81 -28.18 26.83
N THR A 25 7.86 -28.29 26.03
CA THR A 25 7.78 -28.25 24.56
C THR A 25 6.87 -29.36 24.04
N LEU A 26 6.38 -29.24 22.80
CA LEU A 26 5.58 -30.28 22.16
C LEU A 26 6.31 -31.64 22.16
N MET A 27 7.62 -31.63 21.85
CA MET A 27 8.43 -32.85 21.87
C MET A 27 8.46 -33.50 23.26
N SER A 28 8.68 -32.72 24.32
CA SER A 28 8.67 -33.23 25.70
C SER A 28 7.30 -33.77 26.15
N ARG A 29 6.19 -33.23 25.61
CA ARG A 29 4.84 -33.73 25.91
C ARG A 29 4.60 -35.09 25.26
N VAL A 30 4.98 -35.24 24.00
CA VAL A 30 4.83 -36.50 23.25
C VAL A 30 5.71 -37.59 23.84
N GLU A 31 6.95 -37.26 24.21
CA GLU A 31 7.85 -38.19 24.89
C GLU A 31 7.26 -38.72 26.21
N ARG A 32 6.65 -37.83 27.01
CA ARG A 32 5.97 -38.23 28.26
C ARG A 32 4.79 -39.17 28.01
N GLN A 33 4.00 -38.92 26.96
CA GLN A 33 2.88 -39.78 26.60
C GLN A 33 3.33 -41.17 26.12
N GLN A 34 4.43 -41.25 25.37
CA GLN A 34 5.01 -42.52 24.96
C GLN A 34 5.56 -43.30 26.15
N ARG A 35 6.28 -42.65 27.07
CA ARG A 35 6.78 -43.30 28.31
C ARG A 35 5.65 -43.84 29.19
N GLY A 36 4.51 -43.14 29.23
CA GLY A 36 3.31 -43.58 29.95
C GLY A 36 2.44 -44.58 29.18
N ASN A 37 2.86 -45.02 27.99
CA ASN A 37 2.08 -45.86 27.07
C ASN A 37 0.64 -45.35 26.82
N VAL A 38 0.46 -44.03 26.84
CA VAL A 38 -0.84 -43.36 26.70
C VAL A 38 -1.24 -43.26 25.23
N ALA A 39 -0.26 -43.15 24.33
CA ALA A 39 -0.48 -43.03 22.90
C ALA A 39 0.69 -43.67 22.13
N PRO A 40 0.43 -44.24 20.94
CA PRO A 40 1.50 -44.74 20.07
C PRO A 40 2.41 -43.60 19.59
N ARG A 41 3.65 -43.93 19.25
CA ARG A 41 4.63 -42.98 18.72
C ARG A 41 4.14 -42.40 17.38
N PRO A 42 4.01 -41.08 17.22
CA PRO A 42 3.60 -40.47 15.95
C PRO A 42 4.69 -40.62 14.88
N LEU A 43 4.28 -40.84 13.63
CA LEU A 43 5.19 -41.01 12.48
C LEU A 43 6.15 -39.83 12.26
N TRP A 44 5.69 -38.61 12.59
CA TRP A 44 6.50 -37.40 12.42
C TRP A 44 7.52 -37.18 13.54
N PHE A 45 7.42 -37.90 14.67
CA PHE A 45 8.18 -37.59 15.88
C PHE A 45 9.69 -37.80 15.69
N ASP A 46 10.09 -38.87 14.99
CA ASP A 46 11.49 -39.12 14.67
C ASP A 46 12.08 -38.06 13.73
N ALA A 47 11.30 -37.65 12.72
CA ALA A 47 11.70 -36.58 11.80
C ALA A 47 11.85 -35.23 12.53
N ALA A 48 10.95 -34.92 13.48
CA ALA A 48 11.02 -33.70 14.28
C ALA A 48 12.19 -33.70 15.28
N LEU A 49 12.65 -34.87 15.73
CA LEU A 49 13.86 -35.00 16.54
C LEU A 49 15.14 -34.87 15.70
N ALA A 50 15.14 -35.41 14.48
CA ALA A 50 16.24 -35.26 13.53
C ALA A 50 16.42 -33.80 13.05
N HIS A 51 15.31 -33.07 12.91
CA HIS A 51 15.28 -31.67 12.51
C HIS A 51 14.55 -30.82 13.56
N PRO A 52 15.20 -30.53 14.70
CA PRO A 52 14.58 -29.78 15.77
C PRO A 52 14.24 -28.36 15.29
N PRO A 53 13.11 -27.77 15.73
CA PRO A 53 12.77 -26.40 15.39
C PRO A 53 13.85 -25.45 15.89
N PRO A 54 14.09 -24.32 15.18
CA PRO A 54 15.05 -23.34 15.64
C PRO A 54 14.64 -22.83 17.04
N PRO A 55 15.61 -22.57 17.92
CA PRO A 55 15.33 -21.99 19.24
C PRO A 55 14.54 -20.69 19.10
N LYS A 56 13.55 -20.51 19.97
CA LYS A 56 12.81 -19.26 20.05
C LYS A 56 13.70 -18.22 20.70
N PHE A 57 13.95 -17.13 19.98
CA PHE A 57 14.62 -15.96 20.51
C PHE A 57 13.59 -14.87 20.77
N GLN A 58 13.69 -14.19 21.91
CA GLN A 58 13.09 -12.88 22.06
C GLN A 58 14.06 -11.90 21.40
N LEU A 59 13.66 -11.39 20.24
CA LEU A 59 14.37 -10.31 19.59
C LEU A 59 13.77 -9.01 20.11
N ASP A 60 14.64 -8.02 20.32
CA ASP A 60 14.18 -6.65 20.49
C ASP A 60 13.45 -6.19 19.22
N ARG A 61 12.64 -5.14 19.35
CA ARG A 61 11.92 -4.56 18.21
C ARG A 61 12.96 -4.20 17.12
N PRO A 62 12.80 -4.70 15.88
CA PRO A 62 13.72 -4.34 14.80
C PRO A 62 13.65 -2.83 14.52
N PRO A 63 14.76 -2.22 14.08
CA PRO A 63 14.76 -0.82 13.67
C PRO A 63 13.86 -0.61 12.45
N ASP A 64 13.34 0.59 12.30
CA ASP A 64 12.56 0.97 11.12
C ASP A 64 13.47 1.00 9.89
N LEU A 65 12.98 0.46 8.77
CA LEU A 65 13.68 0.47 7.50
C LEU A 65 13.48 1.85 6.84
N ALA A 66 14.57 2.55 6.57
CA ALA A 66 14.55 3.87 5.95
C ALA A 66 15.53 3.91 4.78
N PHE A 67 15.08 4.51 3.68
CA PHE A 67 15.87 4.68 2.46
C PHE A 67 16.10 6.17 2.17
N PRO A 68 17.27 6.57 1.62
CA PRO A 68 17.54 7.97 1.31
C PRO A 68 16.54 8.58 0.33
N GLU A 69 15.97 7.77 -0.56
CA GLU A 69 14.98 8.16 -1.56
C GLU A 69 13.62 8.52 -0.94
N ASP A 70 13.31 8.02 0.27
CA ASP A 70 12.01 8.24 0.93
C ASP A 70 11.78 9.72 1.22
N GLU A 71 12.81 10.45 1.62
CA GLU A 71 12.73 11.89 1.91
C GLU A 71 12.52 12.70 0.63
N LEU A 72 13.29 12.39 -0.41
CA LEU A 72 13.20 13.05 -1.73
C LEU A 72 11.82 12.83 -2.36
N ARG A 73 11.29 11.61 -2.29
CA ARG A 73 9.96 11.29 -2.79
C ARG A 73 8.87 12.07 -2.06
N ARG A 74 8.95 12.15 -0.73
CA ARG A 74 7.98 12.90 0.09
C ARG A 74 8.00 14.38 -0.23
N GLU A 75 9.19 14.96 -0.42
CA GLU A 75 9.34 16.34 -0.82
C GLU A 75 8.78 16.61 -2.22
N TRP A 76 9.10 15.76 -3.19
CA TRP A 76 8.58 15.89 -4.55
C TRP A 76 7.05 15.80 -4.61
N LEU A 77 6.45 14.86 -3.88
CA LEU A 77 4.98 14.72 -3.80
C LEU A 77 4.31 15.94 -3.14
N ARG A 78 4.98 16.56 -2.16
CA ARG A 78 4.49 17.80 -1.53
C ARG A 78 4.49 18.97 -2.52
N ARG A 79 5.52 19.06 -3.36
CA ARG A 79 5.64 20.08 -4.41
C ARG A 79 4.71 19.79 -5.61
N ASN A 80 4.35 18.52 -5.84
CA ASN A 80 3.51 18.06 -6.96
C ASN A 80 2.26 17.30 -6.47
N PRO A 81 1.27 17.97 -5.86
CA PRO A 81 0.12 17.30 -5.27
C PRO A 81 -0.73 16.53 -6.29
N ALA A 82 -0.82 17.02 -7.53
CA ALA A 82 -1.56 16.36 -8.62
C ALA A 82 -1.02 14.96 -8.92
N ALA A 83 0.27 14.71 -8.71
CA ALA A 83 0.90 13.43 -8.96
C ALA A 83 0.44 12.33 -7.99
N THR A 84 -0.15 12.70 -6.84
CA THR A 84 -0.70 11.72 -5.88
C THR A 84 -1.88 10.95 -6.45
N MET A 85 -2.57 11.52 -7.44
CA MET A 85 -3.70 10.90 -8.12
C MET A 85 -3.30 10.02 -9.31
N VAL A 86 -2.00 9.95 -9.63
CA VAL A 86 -1.52 9.14 -10.75
C VAL A 86 -1.61 7.65 -10.36
N PRO A 87 -2.35 6.84 -11.13
CA PRO A 87 -2.49 5.43 -10.82
C PRO A 87 -1.13 4.72 -10.95
N LYS A 88 -0.79 3.91 -9.94
CA LYS A 88 0.39 3.02 -9.95
C LYS A 88 -0.06 1.60 -9.69
N ALA A 89 0.35 0.67 -10.54
CA ALA A 89 0.20 -0.75 -10.29
C ALA A 89 1.15 -1.18 -9.17
N LEU A 90 0.61 -1.83 -8.14
CA LEU A 90 1.41 -2.38 -7.03
C LEU A 90 1.83 -3.83 -7.27
N PHE A 91 1.08 -4.54 -8.12
CA PHE A 91 1.31 -5.95 -8.44
C PHE A 91 1.96 -6.06 -9.83
N LEU A 92 3.29 -5.93 -9.85
CA LEU A 92 4.06 -5.89 -11.10
C LEU A 92 4.24 -7.26 -11.78
N GLU A 93 3.90 -8.35 -11.07
CA GLU A 93 4.03 -9.72 -11.55
C GLU A 93 2.97 -10.09 -12.61
N GLU A 94 1.94 -9.25 -12.76
CA GLU A 94 0.87 -9.50 -13.72
C GLU A 94 1.28 -9.00 -15.12
N ALA A 95 1.37 -9.92 -16.09
CA ALA A 95 1.83 -9.64 -17.45
C ALA A 95 0.96 -8.61 -18.20
N SER A 96 -0.28 -8.40 -17.74
CA SER A 96 -1.28 -7.49 -18.32
C SER A 96 -1.10 -6.02 -17.92
N VAL A 97 -0.19 -5.70 -16.99
CA VAL A 97 -0.02 -4.33 -16.51
C VAL A 97 0.62 -3.46 -17.61
N PRO A 98 -0.03 -2.38 -18.05
CA PRO A 98 0.57 -1.41 -18.97
C PRO A 98 1.83 -0.77 -18.38
N ASP A 99 2.86 -0.54 -19.21
CA ASP A 99 4.13 0.07 -18.78
C ASP A 99 3.95 1.42 -18.07
N GLU A 100 2.98 2.20 -18.52
CA GLU A 100 2.60 3.51 -17.98
C GLU A 100 2.19 3.44 -16.49
N LEU A 101 1.63 2.29 -16.05
CA LEU A 101 1.20 2.08 -14.67
C LEU A 101 2.29 1.44 -13.80
N ARG A 102 3.37 0.92 -14.40
CA ARG A 102 4.45 0.24 -13.66
C ARG A 102 5.33 1.23 -12.90
N ARG A 103 5.62 2.39 -13.49
CA ARG A 103 6.47 3.42 -12.89
C ARG A 103 5.67 4.66 -12.56
N HIS A 104 5.71 5.05 -11.29
CA HIS A 104 5.13 6.32 -10.89
C HIS A 104 6.08 7.47 -11.28
N PRO A 105 5.58 8.66 -11.67
CA PRO A 105 6.43 9.77 -12.09
C PRO A 105 7.51 10.16 -11.06
N ALA A 106 7.16 10.10 -9.78
CA ALA A 106 8.11 10.31 -8.68
C ALA A 106 9.28 9.31 -8.67
N ASP A 107 9.09 8.08 -9.15
CA ASP A 107 10.16 7.06 -9.13
C ASP A 107 11.30 7.49 -10.06
N ALA A 108 10.96 7.85 -11.31
CA ALA A 108 11.93 8.30 -12.30
C ALA A 108 12.59 9.64 -11.89
N PHE A 109 11.82 10.55 -11.30
CA PHE A 109 12.36 11.82 -10.81
C PHE A 109 13.40 11.60 -9.71
N VAL A 110 13.07 10.79 -8.70
CA VAL A 110 13.95 10.56 -7.55
C VAL A 110 15.16 9.73 -7.94
N GLU A 111 15.02 8.76 -8.83
CA GLU A 111 16.15 8.01 -9.41
C GLU A 111 17.14 8.98 -10.08
N ARG A 112 16.66 9.87 -10.94
CA ARG A 112 17.52 10.88 -11.58
C ARG A 112 18.12 11.89 -10.59
N GLN A 113 17.35 12.31 -9.59
CA GLN A 113 17.85 13.22 -8.55
C GLN A 113 18.96 12.57 -7.72
N MET A 114 18.82 11.28 -7.39
CA MET A 114 19.82 10.51 -6.68
C MET A 114 21.12 10.36 -7.49
N GLU A 115 21.04 10.07 -8.79
CA GLU A 115 22.20 10.02 -9.67
C GLU A 115 23.02 11.32 -9.60
N LEU A 116 22.37 12.49 -9.71
CA LEU A 116 23.04 13.79 -9.63
C LEU A 116 23.67 14.05 -8.24
N ILE A 117 23.01 13.57 -7.17
CA ILE A 117 23.54 13.68 -5.81
C ILE A 117 24.78 12.79 -5.64
N GLU A 118 24.76 11.58 -6.21
CA GLU A 118 25.91 10.66 -6.22
C GLU A 118 27.10 11.23 -7.02
N GLU A 119 26.82 11.99 -8.08
CA GLU A 119 27.81 12.74 -8.86
C GLU A 119 28.38 13.97 -8.12
N GLY A 120 27.83 14.32 -6.96
CA GLY A 120 28.31 15.40 -6.10
C GLY A 120 27.52 16.71 -6.18
N THR A 121 26.36 16.70 -6.85
CA THR A 121 25.47 17.87 -6.90
C THR A 121 24.73 18.04 -5.57
N ALA A 122 24.53 19.28 -5.13
CA ALA A 122 23.74 19.54 -3.93
C ALA A 122 22.27 19.10 -4.13
N PRO A 123 21.59 18.52 -3.12
CA PRO A 123 20.23 17.97 -3.30
C PRO A 123 19.19 18.93 -3.89
N GLU A 124 19.22 20.21 -3.51
CA GLU A 124 18.31 21.22 -4.05
C GLU A 124 18.68 21.67 -5.47
N GLU A 125 19.96 21.64 -5.81
CA GLU A 125 20.41 21.92 -7.18
C GLU A 125 20.06 20.75 -8.11
N ALA A 126 20.28 19.51 -7.65
CA ALA A 126 19.82 18.30 -8.33
C ALA A 126 18.31 18.36 -8.57
N TYR A 127 17.50 18.73 -7.56
CA TYR A 127 16.06 18.91 -7.73
C TYR A 127 15.74 19.90 -8.87
N ARG A 128 16.39 21.07 -8.89
CA ARG A 128 16.13 22.11 -9.91
C ARG A 128 16.47 21.64 -11.32
N ILE A 129 17.58 20.92 -11.47
CA ILE A 129 18.00 20.35 -12.76
C ILE A 129 16.94 19.38 -13.27
N VAL A 130 16.55 18.40 -12.45
CA VAL A 130 15.56 17.39 -12.84
C VAL A 130 14.17 18.01 -13.05
N ALA A 131 13.79 19.00 -12.24
CA ALA A 131 12.54 19.73 -12.44
C ALA A 131 12.49 20.47 -13.79
N ALA A 132 13.60 21.10 -14.20
CA ALA A 132 13.71 21.75 -15.50
C ALA A 132 13.72 20.75 -16.65
N GLU A 133 14.31 19.57 -16.47
CA GLU A 133 14.24 18.47 -17.44
C GLU A 133 12.79 17.98 -17.60
N GLN A 134 12.10 17.74 -16.49
CA GLN A 134 10.71 17.27 -16.48
C GLN A 134 9.75 18.29 -17.12
N GLU A 135 9.94 19.58 -16.88
CA GLU A 135 9.14 20.64 -17.51
C GLU A 135 9.31 20.64 -19.03
N ARG A 136 10.56 20.55 -19.52
CA ARG A 136 10.84 20.45 -20.96
C ARG A 136 10.22 19.21 -21.58
N GLU A 137 10.31 18.06 -20.91
CA GLU A 137 9.64 16.83 -21.38
C GLU A 137 8.11 16.97 -21.40
N GLY A 138 7.55 17.63 -20.40
CA GLY A 138 6.11 17.92 -20.32
C GLY A 138 5.63 18.78 -21.49
N ASP A 139 6.39 19.82 -21.85
CA ASP A 139 6.07 20.70 -22.98
C ASP A 139 6.09 19.95 -24.32
N VAL A 140 7.08 19.09 -24.52
CA VAL A 140 7.19 18.25 -25.72
C VAL A 140 6.00 17.30 -25.81
N ARG A 141 5.67 16.58 -24.72
CA ARG A 141 4.50 15.68 -24.69
C ARG A 141 3.20 16.43 -24.93
N ALA A 142 3.02 17.60 -24.33
CA ALA A 142 1.82 18.41 -24.54
C ALA A 142 1.70 18.93 -25.98
N LEU A 143 2.82 19.19 -26.66
CA LEU A 143 2.81 19.54 -28.08
C LEU A 143 2.45 18.32 -28.93
N GLU A 144 3.04 17.16 -28.66
CA GLU A 144 2.76 15.89 -29.36
C GLU A 144 1.29 15.46 -29.20
N GLU A 145 0.71 15.59 -28.01
CA GLU A 145 -0.71 15.30 -27.80
C GLU A 145 -1.60 16.25 -28.60
N ARG A 146 -1.25 17.55 -28.65
CA ARG A 146 -2.02 18.54 -29.41
C ARG A 146 -1.95 18.26 -30.91
N THR A 147 -0.77 17.94 -31.43
CA THR A 147 -0.61 17.59 -32.86
C THR A 147 -1.30 16.26 -33.18
N ALA A 148 -1.16 15.23 -32.35
CA ALA A 148 -1.84 13.95 -32.52
C ALA A 148 -3.36 14.11 -32.52
N ARG A 149 -3.93 14.88 -31.57
CA ARG A 149 -5.36 15.20 -31.55
C ARG A 149 -5.80 15.97 -32.79
N GLY A 150 -4.99 16.95 -33.24
CA GLY A 150 -5.26 17.71 -34.45
C GLY A 150 -5.28 16.84 -35.71
N VAL A 151 -4.32 15.93 -35.85
CA VAL A 151 -4.24 14.97 -36.96
C VAL A 151 -5.40 13.98 -36.91
N ALA A 152 -5.74 13.43 -35.73
CA ALA A 152 -6.88 12.53 -35.57
C ALA A 152 -8.19 13.22 -35.96
N ALA A 153 -8.40 14.46 -35.53
CA ALA A 153 -9.57 15.26 -35.91
C ALA A 153 -9.62 15.53 -37.43
N ALA A 154 -8.48 15.86 -38.04
CA ALA A 154 -8.37 16.10 -39.48
C ALA A 154 -8.64 14.83 -40.32
N LEU A 155 -8.27 13.66 -39.81
CA LEU A 155 -8.55 12.35 -40.41
C LEU A 155 -9.98 11.86 -40.16
N GLY A 156 -10.84 12.68 -39.55
CA GLY A 156 -12.25 12.34 -39.34
C GLY A 156 -12.49 11.36 -38.22
N ALA A 157 -11.57 11.22 -37.26
CA ALA A 157 -11.86 10.58 -35.97
C ALA A 157 -12.78 11.51 -35.15
N ALA A 158 -14.01 11.70 -35.62
CA ALA A 158 -15.01 12.49 -34.95
C ALA A 158 -15.50 11.74 -33.71
N LEU A 159 -15.32 12.41 -32.56
CA LEU A 159 -16.01 12.25 -31.29
C LEU A 159 -17.39 11.55 -31.38
N GLU A 160 -17.44 10.22 -31.29
CA GLU A 160 -18.58 9.53 -30.68
C GLU A 160 -18.43 9.59 -29.16
N ALA A 161 -18.56 10.79 -28.62
CA ALA A 161 -18.75 11.02 -27.19
C ALA A 161 -19.93 11.96 -27.01
N GLU A 162 -21.09 11.58 -27.55
CA GLU A 162 -22.33 12.13 -27.00
C GLU A 162 -22.46 11.64 -25.55
N PRO A 163 -22.62 12.53 -24.56
CA PRO A 163 -23.03 12.09 -23.25
C PRO A 163 -24.46 11.56 -23.40
N ARG A 164 -24.61 10.23 -23.37
CA ARG A 164 -25.92 9.60 -23.14
C ARG A 164 -26.49 10.27 -21.90
N LYS A 165 -27.46 11.17 -22.10
CA LYS A 165 -28.28 11.72 -21.03
C LYS A 165 -28.96 10.53 -20.35
N HIS A 166 -28.34 10.00 -19.30
CA HIS A 166 -29.00 9.11 -18.36
C HIS A 166 -30.09 9.96 -17.72
N ARG A 167 -31.27 9.86 -18.33
CA ARG A 167 -32.55 10.31 -17.81
C ARG A 167 -32.61 9.85 -16.34
N SER A 168 -32.56 10.81 -15.43
CA SER A 168 -32.65 10.55 -14.00
C SER A 168 -34.01 9.91 -13.72
N LEU A 169 -34.00 8.60 -13.52
CA LEU A 169 -35.11 7.88 -12.91
C LEU A 169 -34.66 7.38 -11.55
N HIS A 170 -34.49 8.30 -10.61
CA HIS A 170 -34.50 7.96 -9.20
C HIS A 170 -35.45 8.93 -8.48
N SER A 171 -36.69 8.45 -8.41
CA SER A 171 -37.71 8.85 -7.45
C SER A 171 -37.13 8.95 -6.04
N ASN A 172 -37.29 10.12 -5.41
CA ASN A 172 -37.08 10.32 -3.98
C ASN A 172 -38.02 9.40 -3.18
N PRO A 173 -37.52 8.50 -2.31
CA PRO A 173 -38.33 7.85 -1.30
C PRO A 173 -38.00 8.49 0.05
N ARG A 174 -38.81 9.46 0.50
CA ARG A 174 -38.99 9.85 1.93
C ARG A 174 -39.63 11.24 2.03
N THR A 175 -40.95 11.29 2.18
CA THR A 175 -41.64 12.20 3.11
C THR A 175 -43.14 11.91 3.11
N LEU A 176 -43.57 10.87 3.82
CA LEU A 176 -44.97 10.68 4.22
C LEU A 176 -45.02 10.14 5.64
N GLU A 177 -44.50 10.91 6.60
CA GLU A 177 -44.90 10.82 8.00
C GLU A 177 -44.70 12.19 8.65
N ARG A 178 -45.77 12.99 8.69
CA ARG A 178 -46.08 14.01 9.72
C ARG A 178 -47.23 14.91 9.24
N THR A 179 -48.46 14.43 9.42
CA THR A 179 -49.52 15.30 9.91
C THR A 179 -50.11 14.64 11.14
N VAL A 180 -49.69 15.21 12.26
CA VAL A 180 -50.11 14.91 13.61
C VAL A 180 -51.60 15.21 13.72
N SER A 181 -52.33 14.24 14.27
CA SER A 181 -53.26 14.43 15.39
C SER A 181 -53.85 15.83 15.53
N ALA A 182 -55.07 16.03 15.01
CA ALA A 182 -56.03 17.02 15.51
C ALA A 182 -57.37 16.81 14.83
N ARG A 183 -58.23 15.98 15.43
CA ARG A 183 -59.72 16.03 15.42
C ARG A 183 -60.28 14.68 15.86
N SER A 184 -60.15 14.38 17.16
CA SER A 184 -61.04 13.44 17.86
C SER A 184 -60.89 13.63 19.37
N ALA A 185 -61.25 14.82 19.86
CA ALA A 185 -61.41 15.11 21.28
C ALA A 185 -62.13 16.47 21.50
N GLU A 186 -63.28 16.67 20.88
CA GLU A 186 -64.26 17.70 21.27
C GLU A 186 -65.65 17.10 21.04
N ASP A 187 -66.12 16.32 22.03
CA ASP A 187 -67.52 16.27 22.48
C ASP A 187 -67.76 15.08 23.42
N THR A 188 -67.22 15.15 24.63
CA THR A 188 -67.84 14.50 25.80
C THR A 188 -67.44 15.24 27.08
N ALA A 189 -67.82 16.51 27.19
CA ALA A 189 -67.87 17.19 28.49
C ALA A 189 -68.71 18.48 28.42
N ARG A 190 -70.03 18.35 28.39
CA ARG A 190 -70.98 19.28 29.05
C ARG A 190 -72.39 18.67 29.03
N GLY A 191 -72.64 17.77 29.97
CA GLY A 191 -73.98 17.56 30.50
C GLY A 191 -74.19 18.54 31.66
N ARG A 192 -74.94 19.61 31.40
CA ARG A 192 -75.79 20.38 32.33
C ARG A 192 -76.50 21.48 31.55
#